data_AF-A0A954F627-F1
#
_entry.id   AF-A0A954F627-F1
#
_cell.length_a   1.000
_cell.length_b   1.000
_cell.length_c   1.000
_cell.angle_alpha   90.00
_cell.angle_beta   90.00
_cell.angle_gamma   90.00
#
_symmetry.space_group_name_H-M   'P 1'
#
loop_
_entity.id
_entity.type
_entity.pdbx_description
1 polymer ?
#
loop_
_entity_poly.entity_id
_entity_poly.type
_entity_poly.pdbx_seq_one_letter_code
_entity_poly.pdbx_strand_id
1 'polypeptide(L)'
;MHEERSRAFLGDLMEELRMDWEALRDLEAVAPSRARVESLLADLEAQRARVGRAAVLTLVGSTGSGKSTLLNALVGKSIAQPGANRPTTVQPVIYRPSDADVSEWI
;
A
#
# COMPACT_ATOMS: atom_id res chain seq x y z
N MET A 1 -4.06 -15.91 -0.88
CA MET A 1 -3.90 -16.43 -2.25
C MET A 1 -4.10 -15.37 -3.34
N HIS A 2 -5.14 -14.53 -3.30
CA HIS A 2 -5.39 -13.54 -4.37
C HIS A 2 -4.39 -12.35 -4.37
N GLU A 3 -3.89 -11.92 -3.20
CA GLU A 3 -2.92 -10.82 -3.06
C GLU A 3 -1.48 -11.20 -3.31
N GLU A 4 -1.09 -12.38 -2.86
CA GLU A 4 0.23 -12.94 -3.19
C GLU A 4 0.34 -13.12 -4.70
N ARG A 5 -0.77 -13.49 -5.37
CA ARG A 5 -0.91 -13.42 -6.83
C ARG A 5 -0.81 -12.00 -7.37
N SER A 6 -1.50 -11.01 -6.81
CA SER A 6 -1.43 -9.62 -7.31
C SER A 6 -0.03 -9.00 -7.15
N ARG A 7 0.65 -9.28 -6.04
CA ARG A 7 2.01 -8.79 -5.75
C ARG A 7 3.04 -9.52 -6.61
N ALA A 8 2.91 -10.83 -6.79
CA ALA A 8 3.71 -11.60 -7.73
C ALA A 8 3.50 -11.09 -9.16
N PHE A 9 2.24 -10.89 -9.57
CA PHE A 9 1.89 -10.37 -10.90
C PHE A 9 2.47 -8.97 -11.18
N LEU A 10 2.41 -8.04 -10.22
CA LEU A 10 3.05 -6.73 -10.37
C LEU A 10 4.59 -6.84 -10.41
N GLY A 11 5.16 -7.80 -9.66
CA GLY A 11 6.59 -8.11 -9.72
C GLY A 11 7.00 -8.61 -11.11
N ASP A 12 6.27 -9.59 -11.64
CA ASP A 12 6.50 -10.19 -12.95
C ASP A 12 6.37 -9.16 -14.07
N LEU A 13 5.33 -8.32 -14.03
CA LEU A 13 5.11 -7.26 -15.02
C LEU A 13 6.20 -6.18 -14.98
N MET A 14 6.70 -5.84 -13.79
CA MET A 14 7.82 -4.90 -13.66
C MET A 14 9.12 -5.49 -14.21
N GLU A 15 9.34 -6.79 -14.00
CA GLU A 15 10.52 -7.47 -14.52
C GLU A 15 10.49 -7.54 -16.05
N GLU A 16 9.34 -7.86 -16.63
CA GLU A 16 9.11 -7.82 -18.08
C GLU A 16 9.38 -6.42 -18.65
N LEU A 17 8.80 -5.38 -18.04
CA LEU A 17 9.03 -3.99 -18.45
C LEU A 17 10.51 -3.58 -18.36
N ARG A 18 11.23 -4.04 -17.33
CA ARG A 18 12.67 -3.80 -17.15
C ARG A 18 13.47 -4.47 -18.27
N MET A 19 13.17 -5.72 -18.58
CA MET A 19 13.85 -6.47 -19.65
C MET A 19 13.62 -5.84 -21.01
N ASP A 20 12.37 -5.46 -21.33
CA ASP A 20 12.03 -4.77 -22.56
C ASP A 20 12.77 -3.43 -22.67
N TRP A 21 12.85 -2.69 -21.56
CA TRP A 21 13.60 -1.45 -21.52
C TRP A 21 15.10 -1.67 -21.78
N GLU A 22 15.71 -2.68 -21.17
CA GLU A 22 17.12 -3.01 -21.41
C GLU A 22 17.42 -3.38 -22.86
N ALA A 23 16.50 -4.07 -23.53
CA ALA A 23 16.64 -4.42 -24.94
C ALA A 23 16.50 -3.20 -25.87
N LEU A 24 15.67 -2.23 -25.50
CA LEU A 24 15.33 -1.08 -26.36
C LEU A 24 16.17 0.17 -26.09
N ARG A 25 16.74 0.33 -24.89
CA ARG A 25 17.33 1.60 -24.45
C ARG A 25 18.40 2.11 -25.42
N ASP A 26 19.18 1.21 -26.04
CA ASP A 26 20.31 1.55 -26.92
C ASP A 26 19.93 1.80 -28.37
N LEU A 27 18.65 1.70 -28.71
CA LEU A 27 18.13 2.10 -30.01
C LEU A 27 18.13 3.62 -30.16
N GLU A 28 18.61 4.12 -31.29
CA GLU A 28 18.70 5.55 -31.56
C GLU A 28 17.32 6.23 -31.60
N ALA A 29 16.29 5.51 -32.04
CA ALA A 29 14.89 5.96 -31.98
C ALA A 29 14.40 6.26 -30.56
N VAL A 30 15.02 5.66 -29.53
CA VAL A 30 14.66 5.80 -28.12
C VAL A 30 15.48 6.89 -27.42
N ALA A 31 16.63 7.29 -27.99
CA ALA A 31 17.55 8.25 -27.39
C ALA A 31 16.88 9.56 -26.88
N PRO A 32 15.94 10.20 -27.62
CA PRO A 32 15.28 11.42 -27.15
C PRO A 32 14.42 11.24 -25.90
N SER A 33 13.93 10.01 -25.64
CA SER A 33 13.03 9.71 -24.53
C SER A 33 13.70 8.94 -23.39
N ARG A 34 14.99 8.57 -23.55
CA ARG A 34 15.69 7.67 -22.61
C ARG A 34 15.64 8.14 -21.16
N ALA A 35 16.07 9.37 -20.91
CA ALA A 35 16.09 9.93 -19.56
C ALA A 35 14.69 9.99 -18.93
N ARG A 36 13.65 10.23 -19.73
CA ARG A 36 12.26 10.25 -19.26
C ARG A 36 11.80 8.86 -18.85
N VAL A 37 12.09 7.83 -19.64
CA VAL A 37 11.71 6.46 -19.33
C VAL A 37 12.47 5.94 -18.10
N GLU A 38 13.77 6.23 -17.99
CA GLU A 38 14.57 5.90 -16.81
C GLU A 38 14.02 6.55 -15.53
N SER A 39 13.63 7.83 -15.59
CA SER A 39 12.98 8.51 -14.47
C SER A 39 11.66 7.86 -14.07
N LEU A 40 10.83 7.47 -15.05
CA LEU A 40 9.55 6.81 -14.77
C LEU A 40 9.73 5.42 -14.16
N LEU A 41 10.72 4.65 -14.62
CA LEU A 41 11.05 3.35 -14.04
C LEU A 41 11.54 3.49 -12.60
N ALA A 42 12.43 4.45 -12.33
CA ALA A 42 12.91 4.73 -10.98
C ALA A 42 11.77 5.18 -10.04
N ASP A 43 10.85 6.01 -10.53
CA ASP A 43 9.66 6.42 -9.78
C ASP A 43 8.76 5.22 -9.46
N LEU A 44 8.57 4.30 -10.42
CA LEU A 44 7.77 3.09 -10.25
C LEU A 44 8.38 2.14 -9.20
N GLU A 45 9.70 1.95 -9.22
CA GLU A 45 10.43 1.18 -8.22
C GLU A 45 10.30 1.80 -6.83
N ALA A 46 10.44 3.13 -6.72
CA ALA A 46 10.28 3.85 -5.47
C ALA A 46 8.84 3.76 -4.93
N GLN A 47 7.83 3.83 -5.81
CA GLN A 47 6.42 3.61 -5.46
C GLN A 47 6.23 2.18 -4.90
N ARG A 48 6.74 1.16 -5.59
CA ARG A 48 6.67 -0.23 -5.13
C ARG A 48 7.34 -0.43 -3.76
N ALA A 49 8.52 0.16 -3.56
CA ALA A 49 9.22 0.08 -2.27
C ALA A 49 8.46 0.76 -1.13
N ARG A 50 7.71 1.84 -1.42
CA ARG A 50 6.82 2.50 -0.46
C ARG A 50 5.57 1.67 -0.15
N VAL A 51 5.01 1.00 -1.15
CA VAL A 51 3.86 0.09 -0.94
C VAL A 51 4.23 -1.06 0.02
N GLY A 52 5.50 -1.46 0.07
CA GLY A 52 6.01 -2.43 1.06
C GLY A 52 6.03 -1.93 2.51
N ARG A 53 5.80 -0.64 2.77
CA ARG A 53 5.76 -0.05 4.12
C ARG A 53 4.42 0.66 4.34
N ALA A 54 3.42 -0.09 4.79
CA ALA A 54 2.18 0.51 5.26
C ALA A 54 2.48 1.41 6.48
N ALA A 55 1.96 2.64 6.48
CA ALA A 55 1.98 3.47 7.68
C ALA A 55 1.03 2.85 8.71
N VAL A 56 1.58 2.31 9.80
CA VAL A 56 0.80 1.72 10.90
C VAL A 56 0.40 2.81 11.88
N LEU A 57 -0.90 3.08 12.02
CA LEU A 57 -1.45 4.03 12.98
C LEU A 57 -2.17 3.29 14.10
N THR A 58 -1.67 3.43 15.34
CA THR A 58 -2.33 2.89 16.53
C THR A 58 -3.10 4.00 17.25
N LEU A 59 -4.40 3.84 17.43
CA LEU A 59 -5.25 4.77 18.19
C LEU A 59 -5.47 4.24 19.62
N VAL A 60 -4.95 4.95 20.63
CA VAL A 60 -5.07 4.58 22.05
C VAL A 60 -5.85 5.65 22.81
N GLY A 61 -6.75 5.24 23.71
CA GLY A 61 -7.56 6.17 24.51
C GLY A 61 -8.76 5.51 25.19
N SER A 62 -9.42 6.22 26.10
CA SER A 62 -10.59 5.74 26.86
C SER A 62 -11.81 5.42 25.96
N THR A 63 -12.78 4.64 26.45
CA THR A 63 -14.06 4.45 25.75
C THR A 63 -14.75 5.81 25.57
N GLY A 64 -15.34 6.06 24.40
CA GLY A 64 -15.99 7.34 24.10
C GLY A 64 -15.05 8.49 23.68
N SER A 65 -13.72 8.30 23.68
CA SER A 65 -12.74 9.32 23.22
C SER A 65 -12.77 9.63 21.71
N GLY A 66 -13.67 8.98 20.95
CA GLY A 66 -13.82 9.26 19.52
C GLY A 66 -12.85 8.51 18.60
N LYS A 67 -12.10 7.50 19.08
CA LYS A 67 -11.19 6.70 18.24
C LYS A 67 -11.84 6.16 16.96
N SER A 68 -13.03 5.54 17.08
CA SER A 68 -13.77 5.03 15.92
C SER A 68 -14.24 6.16 14.99
N THR A 69 -14.59 7.31 15.54
CA THR A 69 -14.98 8.50 14.76
C THR A 69 -13.81 9.03 13.96
N LEU A 70 -12.63 9.15 14.57
CA LEU A 70 -11.41 9.59 13.91
C LEU A 70 -10.99 8.60 12.81
N LEU A 71 -11.05 7.30 13.09
CA LEU A 71 -10.76 6.26 12.10
C LEU A 71 -11.71 6.37 10.89
N ASN A 72 -13.01 6.53 11.12
CA ASN A 72 -13.98 6.70 10.04
C ASN A 72 -13.74 7.97 9.23
N ALA A 73 -13.35 9.06 9.87
CA ALA A 73 -13.00 10.32 9.20
C ALA A 73 -11.74 10.17 8.33
N LEU A 74 -10.71 9.48 8.82
CA LEU A 74 -9.48 9.20 8.07
C LEU A 74 -9.74 8.33 6.83
N VAL A 75 -10.65 7.36 6.94
CA VAL A 75 -11.01 6.45 5.82
C VAL A 75 -12.09 7.04 4.91
N GLY A 76 -12.78 8.11 5.35
CA GLY A 76 -13.92 8.69 4.64
C GLY A 76 -15.14 7.76 4.55
N LYS A 77 -15.17 6.68 5.35
CA LYS A 77 -16.22 5.65 5.36
C LYS A 77 -16.48 5.18 6.77
N SER A 78 -17.71 4.74 7.05
CA SER A 78 -18.06 4.14 8.34
C SER A 78 -17.63 2.67 8.39
N ILE A 79 -16.42 2.43 8.89
CA ILE A 79 -15.81 1.08 8.98
C ILE A 79 -15.72 0.57 10.43
N ALA A 80 -15.77 1.48 11.40
CA ALA A 80 -15.77 1.19 12.83
C ALA A 80 -17.06 1.71 13.46
N GLN A 81 -17.69 0.91 14.33
CA GLN A 81 -18.85 1.38 15.09
C GLN A 81 -18.40 2.36 16.18
N PRO A 82 -18.87 3.63 16.17
CA PRO A 82 -18.65 4.55 17.28
C PRO A 82 -19.54 4.13 18.45
N GLY A 83 -18.95 3.76 19.58
CA GLY A 83 -19.71 3.34 20.77
C GLY A 83 -19.47 4.24 21.98
N ALA A 84 -20.57 4.65 22.62
CA ALA A 84 -20.58 5.39 23.88
C ALA A 84 -20.70 4.49 25.14
N ASN A 85 -21.02 3.20 24.98
CA ASN A 85 -21.14 2.22 26.07
C ASN A 85 -20.19 1.02 25.88
N ARG A 86 -19.63 0.49 27.00
CA ARG A 86 -18.52 -0.48 27.17
C ARG A 86 -18.53 -1.75 26.27
N PRO A 87 -17.40 -2.50 26.22
CA PRO A 87 -16.10 -2.13 25.66
C PRO A 87 -16.13 -2.34 24.13
N THR A 88 -15.80 -1.31 23.35
CA THR A 88 -15.88 -1.39 21.89
C THR A 88 -14.80 -2.25 21.23
N THR A 89 -13.80 -2.71 21.99
CA THR A 89 -12.65 -3.48 21.47
C THR A 89 -11.98 -4.24 22.62
N VAL A 90 -12.22 -5.56 22.76
CA VAL A 90 -11.59 -6.42 23.81
C VAL A 90 -10.27 -7.04 23.32
N GLN A 91 -10.06 -7.06 22.00
CA GLN A 91 -8.86 -7.50 21.31
C GLN A 91 -8.48 -6.45 20.25
N PRO A 92 -7.18 -6.24 19.95
CA PRO A 92 -6.76 -5.31 18.90
C PRO A 92 -7.51 -5.57 17.58
N VAL A 93 -8.16 -4.55 17.03
CA VAL A 93 -8.81 -4.63 15.72
C VAL A 93 -7.91 -3.95 14.70
N ILE A 94 -7.41 -4.74 13.76
CA ILE A 94 -6.56 -4.26 12.68
C ILE A 94 -7.45 -3.92 11.48
N TYR A 95 -7.47 -2.64 11.10
CA TYR A 95 -8.03 -2.19 9.84
C TYR A 95 -6.91 -2.07 8.82
N ARG A 96 -7.04 -2.79 7.72
CA ARG A 96 -6.01 -2.83 6.68
C ARG A 96 -6.67 -2.86 5.29
N PRO A 97 -6.10 -2.19 4.29
CA PRO A 97 -6.35 -2.52 2.89
C PRO A 97 -6.19 -4.03 2.66
N SER A 98 -6.91 -4.59 1.71
CA SER A 98 -6.84 -6.04 1.46
C SER A 98 -5.38 -6.46 1.23
N ASP A 99 -4.62 -5.71 0.45
CA ASP A 99 -3.24 -5.95 0.05
C ASP A 99 -2.15 -5.66 1.11
N ALA A 100 -2.52 -5.17 2.30
CA ALA A 100 -1.57 -4.86 3.36
C ALA A 100 -1.13 -6.12 4.11
N ASP A 101 0.19 -6.34 4.16
CA ASP A 101 0.81 -7.41 4.93
C ASP A 101 0.84 -7.05 6.41
N VAL A 102 0.28 -7.93 7.25
CA VAL A 102 0.22 -7.77 8.71
C VAL A 102 0.72 -9.03 9.43
N SER A 103 1.42 -9.92 8.72
CA SER A 103 1.93 -11.18 9.28
C SER A 103 2.90 -11.00 10.46
N GLU A 104 3.54 -9.83 10.56
CA GLU A 104 4.42 -9.47 11.68
C GLU A 104 3.64 -8.96 12.92
N TRP A 105 2.32 -8.78 12.82
CA TRP A 105 1.47 -8.13 13.85
C TRP A 105 0.34 -9.04 14.38
N ILE A 106 0.22 -10.27 13.86
CA ILE A 106 -0.73 -11.31 14.29
C ILE A 106 0.06 -12.39 15.04
#